data_AF-A0A202DXB3-F1
#
_entry.id   AF-A0A202DXB3-F1
#
_cell.length_a   1.000
_cell.length_b   1.000
_cell.length_c   1.000
_cell.angle_alpha   90.00
_cell.angle_beta   90.00
_cell.angle_gamma   90.00
#
_symmetry.space_group_name_H-M   'P 1'
#
loop_
_entity.id
_entity.type
_entity.pdbx_description
1 polymer ?
#
loop_
_entity_poly.entity_id
_entity_poly.type
_entity_poly.pdbx_seq_one_letter_code
_entity_poly.pdbx_strand_id
1 'polypeptide(L)'
;LERRFESGKDHAVIVVAEGAGQDLFKDLPERRDASGNVLKKDIGELLKQRINAHFKSIDVPSSVKYFDPSYAIRSVPAYGTDAILCFSLAEHAVHAAMAGRTNMVVGQSGNWFTHVPTALATMERQKINVDSSLWQSILASTRQNDYFNDTANPMGG
;
A
#
# COMPACT_ATOMS: atom_id res chain seq x y z
N LEU A 1 15.42 1.24 12.28
CA LEU A 1 14.68 1.48 13.53
C LEU A 1 15.60 1.96 14.63
N GLU A 2 16.73 1.27 14.86
CA GLU A 2 17.80 1.73 15.77
C GLU A 2 18.14 3.21 15.60
N ARG A 3 18.51 3.63 14.38
CA ARG A 3 18.79 5.05 14.05
C ARG A 3 17.71 6.04 14.50
N ARG A 4 16.43 5.63 14.46
CA ARG A 4 15.33 6.48 14.94
C ARG A 4 15.34 6.58 16.47
N PHE A 5 15.60 5.48 17.17
CA PHE A 5 15.71 5.49 18.62
C PHE A 5 16.98 6.24 19.09
N GLU A 6 18.10 6.08 18.38
CA GLU A 6 19.33 6.85 18.59
C GLU A 6 19.12 8.36 18.41
N SER A 7 18.22 8.79 17.51
CA SER A 7 17.85 10.20 17.35
C SER A 7 17.02 10.77 18.52
N GLY A 8 16.85 10.02 19.62
CA GLY A 8 16.11 10.44 20.81
C GLY A 8 14.59 10.25 20.73
N LYS A 9 14.09 9.42 19.78
CA LYS A 9 12.67 9.04 19.73
C LYS A 9 12.47 7.75 20.52
N ASP A 10 11.33 7.63 21.18
CA ASP A 10 10.94 6.46 21.98
C ASP A 10 9.91 5.55 21.26
N HIS A 11 9.32 6.01 20.15
CA HIS A 11 8.30 5.28 19.41
C HIS A 11 8.49 5.38 17.88
N ALA A 12 7.95 4.39 17.17
CA ALA A 12 7.92 4.32 15.72
C ALA A 12 6.58 3.75 15.23
N VAL A 13 6.07 4.29 14.12
CA VAL A 13 4.92 3.76 13.40
C VAL A 13 5.39 3.32 12.02
N ILE A 14 5.05 2.09 11.64
CA ILE A 14 5.43 1.49 10.36
C ILE A 14 4.14 1.16 9.62
N VAL A 15 4.01 1.72 8.42
CA VAL A 15 2.92 1.38 7.49
C VAL A 15 3.51 0.51 6.40
N VAL A 16 2.92 -0.66 6.16
CA VAL A 16 3.38 -1.61 5.16
C VAL A 16 2.21 -2.03 4.28
N ALA A 17 2.40 -2.00 2.96
CA ALA A 17 1.42 -2.54 2.04
C ALA A 17 1.45 -4.06 2.07
N GLU A 18 0.29 -4.72 2.00
CA GLU A 18 0.14 -6.19 2.01
C GLU A 18 1.02 -6.90 0.96
N GLY A 19 1.25 -6.26 -0.18
CA GLY A 19 2.11 -6.78 -1.26
C GLY A 19 3.60 -6.49 -1.12
N ALA A 20 4.03 -5.75 -0.10
CA ALA A 20 5.44 -5.43 0.09
C ALA A 20 6.22 -6.65 0.62
N GLY A 21 7.51 -6.75 0.28
CA GLY A 21 8.43 -7.73 0.85
C GLY A 21 8.06 -9.20 0.59
N GLN A 22 7.24 -9.51 -0.43
CA GLN A 22 6.88 -10.89 -0.74
C GLN A 22 8.10 -11.76 -1.14
N ASP A 23 9.16 -11.11 -1.63
CA ASP A 23 10.47 -11.69 -1.90
C ASP A 23 11.23 -12.15 -0.64
N LEU A 24 10.81 -11.71 0.55
CA LEU A 24 11.38 -12.16 1.82
C LEU A 24 10.88 -13.55 2.25
N PHE A 25 9.91 -14.13 1.51
CA PHE A 25 9.27 -15.41 1.83
C PHE A 25 9.58 -16.52 0.81
N LYS A 26 10.68 -16.42 0.07
CA LYS A 26 11.05 -17.36 -1.01
C LYS A 26 11.14 -18.82 -0.57
N ASP A 27 11.46 -19.06 0.70
CA ASP A 27 11.63 -20.42 1.25
C ASP A 27 10.32 -21.12 1.60
N LEU A 28 9.19 -20.41 1.50
CA LEU A 28 7.87 -20.97 1.83
C LEU A 28 7.10 -21.31 0.54
N PRO A 29 6.35 -22.43 0.51
CA PRO A 29 5.59 -22.83 -0.67
C PRO A 29 4.56 -21.77 -1.07
N GLU A 30 4.34 -21.65 -2.38
CA GLU A 30 3.29 -20.83 -2.93
C GLU A 30 1.93 -21.48 -2.69
N ARG A 31 0.94 -20.69 -2.26
CA ARG A 31 -0.45 -21.14 -2.16
C ARG A 31 -1.28 -20.33 -3.12
N ARG A 32 -2.27 -20.96 -3.75
CA ARG A 32 -3.21 -20.31 -4.66
C ARG A 32 -4.65 -20.45 -4.17
N ASP A 33 -5.47 -19.47 -4.48
CA ASP A 33 -6.92 -19.55 -4.27
C ASP A 33 -7.60 -20.36 -5.40
N ALA A 34 -8.92 -20.55 -5.28
CA ALA A 34 -9.73 -21.27 -6.27
C ALA A 34 -9.76 -20.58 -7.65
N SER A 35 -9.42 -19.30 -7.71
CA SER A 35 -9.35 -18.48 -8.93
C SER A 35 -7.95 -18.46 -9.54
N GLY A 36 -6.98 -19.16 -8.95
CA GLY A 36 -5.60 -19.23 -9.42
C GLY A 36 -4.69 -18.09 -8.97
N ASN A 37 -5.17 -17.16 -8.14
CA ASN A 37 -4.36 -16.05 -7.62
C ASN A 37 -3.42 -16.55 -6.53
N VAL A 38 -2.19 -16.02 -6.51
CA VAL A 38 -1.24 -16.28 -5.44
C VAL A 38 -1.71 -15.62 -4.15
N LEU A 39 -1.87 -16.42 -3.11
CA LEU A 39 -2.15 -15.95 -1.75
C LEU A 39 -0.88 -15.32 -1.19
N LYS A 40 -0.94 -14.01 -0.97
CA LYS A 40 0.15 -13.27 -0.34
C LYS A 40 0.37 -13.75 1.09
N LYS A 41 1.63 -13.69 1.50
CA LYS A 41 2.02 -13.98 2.88
C LYS A 41 1.98 -12.70 3.69
N ASP A 42 1.66 -12.82 4.97
CA ASP A 42 1.50 -11.66 5.86
C ASP A 42 2.86 -11.04 6.21
N ILE A 43 3.20 -9.96 5.50
CA ILE A 43 4.40 -9.17 5.74
C ILE A 43 4.40 -8.50 7.11
N GLY A 44 3.22 -8.18 7.67
CA GLY A 44 3.10 -7.53 8.97
C GLY A 44 3.55 -8.44 10.11
N GLU A 45 3.10 -9.69 10.09
CA GLU A 45 3.53 -10.70 11.07
C GLU A 45 5.03 -11.01 10.92
N LEU A 46 5.56 -11.10 9.70
CA LEU A 46 7.01 -11.28 9.47
C LEU A 46 7.83 -10.13 10.07
N LEU A 47 7.43 -8.89 9.81
CA LEU A 47 8.12 -7.71 10.34
C LEU A 47 8.09 -7.70 11.86
N LYS A 48 6.93 -7.98 12.48
CA LYS A 48 6.82 -8.06 13.94
C LYS A 48 7.78 -9.10 14.53
N GLN A 49 7.85 -10.29 13.95
CA GLN A 49 8.76 -11.34 14.40
C GLN A 49 10.23 -10.92 14.26
N ARG A 50 10.62 -10.37 13.11
CA ARG A 50 12.02 -9.94 12.87
C ARG A 50 12.43 -8.77 13.75
N ILE A 51 11.57 -7.78 13.94
CA ILE A 51 11.86 -6.62 14.79
C ILE A 51 12.04 -7.09 16.25
N ASN A 52 11.13 -7.91 16.77
CA ASN A 52 11.24 -8.43 18.13
C ASN A 52 12.52 -9.28 18.31
N ALA A 53 12.83 -10.15 17.34
CA ALA A 53 14.05 -10.97 17.38
C ALA A 53 15.32 -10.11 17.38
N HIS A 54 15.36 -9.08 16.53
CA HIS A 54 16.49 -8.15 16.43
C HIS A 54 16.74 -7.39 17.73
N PHE A 55 15.71 -6.71 18.27
CA PHE A 55 15.85 -5.93 19.50
C PHE A 55 16.14 -6.80 20.73
N LYS A 56 15.64 -8.04 20.76
CA LYS A 56 16.03 -9.04 21.78
C LYS A 56 17.51 -9.42 21.67
N SER A 57 18.06 -9.50 20.46
CA SER A 57 19.47 -9.89 20.25
C SER A 57 20.47 -8.84 20.70
N ILE A 58 20.06 -7.56 20.73
CA ILE A 58 20.88 -6.43 21.20
C ILE A 58 20.52 -5.97 22.62
N ASP A 59 19.71 -6.75 23.34
CA ASP A 59 19.26 -6.47 24.72
C ASP A 59 18.59 -5.09 24.90
N VAL A 60 17.87 -4.64 23.88
CA VAL A 60 17.12 -3.37 23.92
C VAL A 60 15.63 -3.68 24.10
N PRO A 61 15.00 -3.23 25.21
CA PRO A 61 13.57 -3.40 25.42
C PRO A 61 12.75 -2.77 24.30
N SER A 62 11.89 -3.55 23.66
CA SER A 62 10.97 -3.07 22.63
C SER A 62 9.62 -3.77 22.72
N SER A 63 8.57 -3.06 22.31
CA SER A 63 7.20 -3.59 22.22
C SER A 63 6.66 -3.31 20.83
N VAL A 64 6.35 -4.37 20.08
CA VAL A 64 5.80 -4.27 18.73
C VAL A 64 4.36 -4.77 18.73
N LYS A 65 3.43 -3.87 18.39
CA LYS A 65 2.02 -4.19 18.18
C LYS A 65 1.73 -4.18 16.68
N TYR A 66 1.14 -5.27 16.19
CA TYR A 66 0.69 -5.38 14.80
C TYR A 66 -0.82 -5.17 14.74
N PHE A 67 -1.25 -4.38 13.76
CA PHE A 67 -2.64 -4.08 13.49
C PHE A 67 -2.92 -4.36 12.02
N ASP A 68 -3.88 -5.26 11.75
CA ASP A 68 -4.42 -5.47 10.41
C ASP A 68 -5.84 -4.91 10.32
N PRO A 69 -6.02 -3.66 9.84
CA PRO A 69 -7.33 -3.08 9.66
C PRO A 69 -8.02 -3.54 8.36
N SER A 70 -7.46 -4.53 7.63
CA SER A 70 -7.95 -4.94 6.30
C SER A 70 -9.45 -5.23 6.24
N TYR A 71 -9.97 -5.95 7.23
CA TYR A 71 -11.42 -6.24 7.30
C TYR A 71 -12.20 -4.97 7.63
N ALA A 72 -11.78 -4.24 8.67
CA ALA A 72 -12.45 -3.03 9.12
C ALA A 72 -12.57 -1.97 8.01
N ILE A 73 -11.53 -1.78 7.19
CA ILE A 73 -11.55 -0.83 6.08
C ILE A 73 -12.52 -1.28 4.99
N ARG A 74 -12.59 -2.58 4.68
CA ARG A 74 -13.42 -3.13 3.60
C ARG A 74 -14.89 -3.34 3.98
N SER A 75 -15.18 -3.44 5.28
CA SER A 75 -16.53 -3.73 5.79
C SER A 75 -17.36 -2.49 6.12
N VAL A 76 -16.75 -1.30 6.08
CA VAL A 76 -17.44 -0.04 6.38
C VAL A 76 -18.24 0.41 5.15
N PRO A 77 -19.51 0.85 5.30
CA PRO A 77 -20.29 1.39 4.20
C PRO A 77 -19.60 2.58 3.53
N ALA A 78 -19.75 2.70 2.21
CA ALA A 78 -19.29 3.90 1.50
C ALA A 78 -19.99 5.15 2.08
N TYR A 79 -19.21 6.18 2.38
CA TYR A 79 -19.71 7.40 3.01
C TYR A 79 -19.52 8.62 2.09
N GLY A 80 -20.51 9.51 2.05
CA GLY A 80 -20.43 10.80 1.37
C GLY A 80 -20.01 10.72 -0.10
N THR A 81 -18.78 11.14 -0.40
CA THR A 81 -18.23 11.24 -1.76
C THR A 81 -18.14 9.90 -2.48
N ASP A 82 -17.79 8.82 -1.77
CA ASP A 82 -17.65 7.50 -2.40
C ASP A 82 -19.01 6.94 -2.82
N ALA A 83 -20.06 7.21 -2.05
CA ALA A 83 -21.41 6.81 -2.39
C ALA A 83 -21.90 7.54 -3.65
N ILE A 84 -21.62 8.85 -3.77
CA ILE A 84 -21.94 9.65 -4.96
C ILE A 84 -21.16 9.12 -6.17
N LEU A 85 -19.87 8.86 -6.02
CA LEU A 85 -19.06 8.32 -7.12
C LEU A 85 -19.56 6.96 -7.59
N CYS A 86 -19.86 6.04 -6.67
CA CYS A 86 -20.43 4.73 -6.98
C CYS A 86 -21.75 4.85 -7.73
N PHE A 87 -22.63 5.76 -7.31
CA PHE A 87 -23.89 6.03 -8.00
C PHE A 87 -23.64 6.52 -9.43
N SER A 88 -22.78 7.52 -9.62
CA SER A 88 -22.45 8.04 -10.95
C SER A 88 -21.82 6.98 -11.87
N LEU A 89 -20.88 6.18 -11.35
CA LEU A 89 -20.28 5.07 -12.11
C LEU A 89 -21.34 4.05 -12.55
N ALA A 90 -22.27 3.71 -11.67
CA ALA A 90 -23.37 2.79 -11.97
C ALA A 90 -24.33 3.36 -13.02
N GLU A 91 -24.71 4.62 -12.91
CA GLU A 91 -25.57 5.32 -13.88
C GLU A 91 -24.94 5.32 -15.28
N HIS A 92 -23.67 5.70 -15.38
CA HIS A 92 -22.93 5.66 -16.64
C HIS A 92 -22.80 4.25 -17.22
N ALA A 93 -22.62 3.23 -16.38
CA ALA A 93 -22.58 1.83 -16.83
C ALA A 93 -23.92 1.37 -17.40
N VAL A 94 -25.03 1.73 -16.75
CA VAL A 94 -26.39 1.44 -17.25
C VAL A 94 -26.63 2.14 -18.59
N HIS A 95 -26.32 3.43 -18.71
CA HIS A 95 -26.45 4.15 -19.97
C HIS A 95 -25.60 3.54 -21.10
N ALA A 96 -24.37 3.12 -20.79
CA ALA A 96 -23.52 2.43 -21.75
C ALA A 96 -24.14 1.12 -22.24
N ALA A 97 -24.65 0.30 -21.32
CA ALA A 97 -25.31 -0.97 -21.63
C ALA A 97 -26.58 -0.77 -22.47
N MET A 98 -27.42 0.21 -22.09
CA MET A 98 -28.65 0.55 -22.82
C MET A 98 -28.38 1.08 -24.23
N ALA A 99 -27.22 1.73 -24.44
CA ALA A 99 -26.73 2.14 -25.75
C ALA A 99 -26.07 0.99 -26.56
N GLY A 100 -26.13 -0.25 -26.07
CA GLY A 100 -25.60 -1.44 -26.74
C GLY A 100 -24.09 -1.63 -26.59
N ARG A 101 -23.43 -0.94 -25.66
CA ARG A 101 -21.99 -1.12 -25.40
C ARG A 101 -21.76 -2.34 -24.52
N THR A 102 -20.75 -3.13 -24.85
CA THR A 102 -20.33 -4.33 -24.12
C THR A 102 -18.81 -4.40 -24.02
N ASN A 103 -18.26 -5.32 -23.22
CA ASN A 103 -16.82 -5.56 -23.05
C ASN A 103 -16.03 -4.29 -22.67
N MET A 104 -16.61 -3.47 -21.79
CA MET A 104 -16.01 -2.24 -21.31
C MET A 104 -16.27 -2.05 -19.81
N VAL A 105 -15.44 -1.21 -19.20
CA VAL A 105 -15.61 -0.71 -17.83
C VAL A 105 -15.82 0.80 -17.88
N VAL A 106 -16.58 1.33 -16.94
CA VAL A 106 -16.66 2.78 -16.70
C VAL A 106 -15.58 3.15 -15.69
N GLY A 107 -14.72 4.09 -16.07
CA GLY A 107 -13.74 4.70 -15.18
C GLY A 107 -13.91 6.21 -15.12
N GLN A 108 -13.13 6.86 -14.25
CA GLN A 108 -13.05 8.32 -14.16
C GLN A 108 -11.63 8.78 -14.53
N SER A 109 -11.53 9.74 -15.45
CA SER A 109 -10.29 10.41 -15.81
C SER A 109 -10.46 11.91 -15.65
N GLY A 110 -9.82 12.48 -14.63
CA GLY A 110 -10.10 13.85 -14.18
C GLY A 110 -11.57 14.02 -13.81
N ASN A 111 -12.25 14.96 -14.46
CA ASN A 111 -13.67 15.25 -14.23
C ASN A 111 -14.63 14.50 -15.18
N TRP A 112 -14.13 13.54 -15.96
CA TRP A 112 -14.91 12.86 -17.01
C TRP A 112 -15.07 11.37 -16.73
N PHE A 113 -16.28 10.86 -16.94
CA PHE A 113 -16.54 9.43 -16.99
C PHE A 113 -16.19 8.87 -18.38
N THR A 114 -15.38 7.83 -18.39
CA THR A 114 -14.79 7.27 -19.62
C THR A 114 -15.16 5.81 -19.77
N HIS A 115 -15.48 5.41 -21.00
CA HIS A 115 -15.67 4.02 -21.37
C HIS A 115 -14.33 3.41 -21.78
N VAL A 116 -13.84 2.43 -21.05
CA VAL A 116 -12.55 1.78 -21.31
C VAL A 116 -12.80 0.32 -21.68
N PRO A 117 -12.37 -0.16 -22.86
CA PRO A 117 -12.45 -1.58 -23.20
C PRO A 117 -11.80 -2.45 -22.13
N THR A 118 -12.44 -3.55 -21.74
CA THR A 118 -11.95 -4.43 -20.67
C THR A 118 -10.55 -4.94 -20.97
N ALA A 119 -10.26 -5.26 -22.23
CA ALA A 119 -8.93 -5.68 -22.66
C ALA A 119 -7.85 -4.62 -22.39
N LEU A 120 -8.14 -3.34 -22.61
CA LEU A 120 -7.20 -2.25 -22.33
C LEU A 120 -7.07 -1.99 -20.83
N ALA A 121 -8.17 -2.08 -20.08
CA ALA A 121 -8.19 -1.86 -18.64
C ALA A 121 -7.35 -2.89 -17.86
N THR A 122 -7.13 -4.08 -18.43
CA THR A 122 -6.33 -5.15 -17.80
C THR A 122 -4.89 -5.25 -18.32
N MET A 123 -4.50 -4.44 -19.31
CA MET A 123 -3.13 -4.48 -19.87
C MET A 123 -2.08 -4.05 -18.86
N GLU A 124 -2.36 -2.98 -18.13
CA GLU A 124 -1.42 -2.37 -17.21
C GLU A 124 -2.11 -1.96 -15.92
N ARG A 125 -1.32 -1.88 -14.86
CA ARG A 125 -1.76 -1.42 -13.55
C ARG A 125 -1.02 -0.14 -13.19
N GLN A 126 -1.76 0.86 -12.73
CA GLN A 126 -1.18 2.08 -12.18
C GLN A 126 -0.28 1.74 -10.98
N LYS A 127 0.97 2.20 -11.03
CA LYS A 127 1.94 2.13 -9.94
C LYS A 127 2.19 3.53 -9.39
N ILE A 128 2.57 3.60 -8.12
CA ILE A 128 3.05 4.87 -7.54
C ILE A 128 4.34 5.24 -8.27
N ASN A 129 4.39 6.46 -8.79
CA ASN A 129 5.64 7.03 -9.29
C ASN A 129 6.44 7.56 -8.09
N VAL A 130 7.60 6.98 -7.84
CA VAL A 130 8.50 7.36 -6.74
C VAL A 130 9.12 8.74 -6.92
N ASP A 131 9.10 9.28 -8.14
CA ASP A 131 9.56 10.64 -8.44
C ASP A 131 8.41 11.66 -8.37
N SER A 132 7.18 11.24 -8.06
CA SER A 132 6.02 12.13 -7.98
C SER A 132 6.00 12.97 -6.70
N SER A 133 5.32 14.12 -6.77
CA SER A 133 5.08 14.99 -5.61
C SER A 133 4.41 14.24 -4.45
N LEU A 134 3.48 13.31 -4.74
CA LEU A 134 2.85 12.45 -3.73
C LEU A 134 3.90 11.67 -2.92
N TRP A 135 4.83 11.01 -3.60
CA TRP A 135 5.87 10.25 -2.91
C TRP A 135 6.85 11.17 -2.16
N GLN A 136 7.22 12.30 -2.76
CA GLN A 136 8.05 13.30 -2.10
C GLN A 136 7.40 13.84 -0.81
N SER A 137 6.08 14.06 -0.80
CA SER A 137 5.35 14.44 0.42
C SER A 137 5.43 13.36 1.49
N ILE A 138 5.32 12.07 1.13
CA ILE A 138 5.50 10.96 2.08
C ILE A 138 6.92 10.97 2.66
N LEU A 139 7.95 11.16 1.83
CA LEU A 139 9.34 11.24 2.30
C LEU A 139 9.56 12.41 3.27
N ALA A 140 9.00 13.59 2.95
CA ALA A 140 9.10 14.77 3.78
C ALA A 140 8.38 14.62 5.14
N SER A 141 7.19 14.01 5.15
CA SER A 141 6.41 13.80 6.37
C SER A 141 6.98 12.69 7.26
N THR A 142 7.44 11.59 6.67
CA THR A 142 8.00 10.45 7.42
C THR A 142 9.45 10.69 7.87
N ARG A 143 10.16 11.58 7.18
CA ARG A 143 11.61 11.82 7.35
C ARG A 143 12.44 10.54 7.28
N GLN A 144 11.96 9.54 6.53
CA GLN A 144 12.62 8.24 6.50
C GLN A 144 14.04 8.30 5.91
N ASN A 145 14.30 9.29 5.05
CA ASN A 145 15.62 9.55 4.46
C ASN A 145 16.67 9.94 5.51
N ASP A 146 16.28 10.59 6.61
CA ASP A 146 17.17 10.93 7.73
C ASP A 146 17.79 9.67 8.37
N TYR A 147 17.13 8.52 8.20
CA TYR A 147 17.57 7.23 8.74
C TYR A 147 18.18 6.31 7.68
N PHE A 148 17.93 6.54 6.39
CA PHE A 148 18.44 5.68 5.31
C PHE A 148 19.77 6.15 4.79
N ASN A 149 19.97 7.46 4.71
CA ASN A 149 21.21 8.03 4.22
C ASN A 149 22.22 8.09 5.36
N ASP A 150 23.32 7.36 5.19
CA ASP A 150 24.44 7.37 6.13
C ASP A 150 25.24 8.66 5.96
N THR A 151 24.69 9.79 6.43
CA THR A 151 25.48 11.00 6.65
C THR A 151 25.73 11.15 8.14
N ALA A 152 26.59 10.27 8.65
CA ALA A 152 27.63 10.75 9.54
C ALA A 152 28.44 11.82 8.76
N ASN A 153 28.02 13.09 8.86
CA ASN A 153 28.81 14.30 8.66
C ASN A 153 29.57 14.49 7.32
N PRO A 154 29.27 15.57 6.56
CA PRO A 154 30.33 16.36 5.94
C PRO A 154 30.28 17.77 6.54
N MET A 155 30.98 17.96 7.67
CA MET A 155 31.55 19.26 7.97
C MET A 155 32.69 19.45 6.97
N GLY A 156 32.51 20.36 6.02
CA GLY A 156 33.56 20.74 5.06
C GLY A 156 33.00 21.46 3.83
N GLY A 157 32.72 22.76 3.98
CA GLY A 157 32.32 23.67 2.91
C GLY A 157 31.63 24.91 3.44
#